data_AF-A0A9W7HFG5-F1
#
_entry.id   AF-A0A9W7HFG5-F1
#
_cell.length_a   1.000
_cell.length_b   1.000
_cell.length_c   1.000
_cell.angle_alpha   90.00
_cell.angle_beta   90.00
_cell.angle_gamma   90.00
#
_symmetry.space_group_name_H-M   'P 1'
#
loop_
_entity.id
_entity.type
_entity.pdbx_description
1 polymer ?
#
loop_
_entity_poly.entity_id
_entity_poly.type
_entity_poly.pdbx_seq_one_letter_code
_entity_poly.pdbx_strand_id
1 'polypeptide(L)'
;MEENPVESTTSTPTNISEKSTQELASGGLKHLEETIEAAFQILSSMNGELCNPALWSTTPTTNTAAPSLSNGDSSSDGGHLLETGRAGGSGNGALDEARLRYKNSVAALRTVLTAIPNSQKAKAFETGSTASSPADEADIEKLEEQTSNLRKELANKNEYIKRLIDQLRELITDVSTWQSPCSM
;
A
#
# COMPACT_ATOMS: atom_id res chain seq x y z
N MET A 1 -10.92 -35.00 -40.16
CA MET A 1 -11.34 -33.59 -40.03
C MET A 1 -12.06 -33.49 -38.70
N GLU A 2 -11.29 -33.32 -37.63
CA GLU A 2 -11.79 -32.90 -36.32
C GLU A 2 -11.44 -31.43 -36.21
N GLU A 3 -12.45 -30.57 -36.16
CA GLU A 3 -12.27 -29.15 -35.90
C GLU A 3 -12.93 -28.83 -34.56
N ASN A 4 -12.07 -28.39 -33.64
CA ASN A 4 -12.37 -28.05 -32.27
C ASN A 4 -12.57 -26.52 -32.20
N PRO A 5 -13.69 -25.97 -31.71
CA PRO A 5 -13.80 -24.54 -31.54
C PRO A 5 -13.17 -24.12 -30.21
N VAL A 6 -12.11 -23.33 -30.34
CA VAL A 6 -11.44 -22.57 -29.28
C VAL A 6 -12.42 -21.55 -28.71
N GLU A 7 -12.99 -21.82 -27.54
CA GLU A 7 -13.69 -20.80 -26.77
C GLU A 7 -12.67 -19.87 -26.11
N SER A 8 -12.54 -18.70 -26.72
CA SER A 8 -11.88 -17.52 -26.17
C SER A 8 -12.59 -17.09 -24.90
N THR A 9 -11.93 -17.25 -23.75
CA THR A 9 -12.41 -16.66 -22.49
C THR A 9 -12.20 -15.15 -22.54
N THR A 10 -13.24 -14.54 -23.07
CA THR A 10 -13.51 -13.12 -23.17
C THR A 10 -13.33 -12.44 -21.82
N SER A 11 -12.55 -11.36 -21.85
CA SER A 11 -12.39 -10.40 -20.78
C SER A 11 -13.76 -9.91 -20.31
N THR A 12 -14.17 -10.29 -19.10
CA THR A 12 -15.37 -9.77 -18.47
C THR A 12 -15.19 -8.26 -18.24
N PRO A 13 -16.05 -7.39 -18.79
CA PRO A 13 -16.12 -6.02 -18.34
C PRO A 13 -16.85 -6.05 -16.99
N THR A 14 -16.10 -5.97 -15.90
CA THR A 14 -16.70 -5.89 -14.56
C THR A 14 -17.51 -4.60 -14.50
N ASN A 15 -18.82 -4.74 -14.45
CA ASN A 15 -19.77 -3.64 -14.31
C ASN A 15 -19.50 -2.93 -12.97
N ILE A 16 -18.75 -1.82 -13.05
CA ILE A 16 -18.38 -0.97 -11.90
C ILE A 16 -19.54 -0.06 -11.48
N SER A 17 -20.66 -0.07 -12.22
CA SER A 17 -21.81 0.81 -11.99
C SER A 17 -22.61 0.46 -10.74
N GLU A 18 -22.42 -0.72 -10.17
CA GLU A 18 -23.16 -1.22 -9.01
C GLU A 18 -22.28 -1.43 -7.77
N LYS A 19 -21.02 -0.96 -7.80
CA LYS A 19 -20.10 -1.14 -6.68
C LYS A 19 -20.31 -0.05 -5.63
N SER A 20 -20.67 -0.44 -4.40
CA SER A 20 -20.85 0.50 -3.29
C SER A 20 -19.57 1.34 -3.06
N THR A 21 -19.73 2.62 -2.72
CA THR A 21 -18.61 3.53 -2.45
C THR A 21 -17.61 2.95 -1.44
N GLN A 22 -18.09 2.18 -0.45
CA GLN A 22 -17.24 1.49 0.52
C GLN A 22 -16.37 0.41 -0.13
N GLU A 23 -16.90 -0.34 -1.09
CA GLU A 23 -16.15 -1.36 -1.81
C GLU A 23 -15.19 -0.77 -2.85
N LEU A 24 -15.52 0.40 -3.42
CA LEU A 24 -14.58 1.18 -4.22
C LEU A 24 -13.44 1.68 -3.34
N ALA A 25 -13.72 2.16 -2.12
CA ALA A 25 -12.69 2.62 -1.19
C ALA A 25 -11.77 1.48 -0.74
N SER A 26 -12.32 0.32 -0.34
CA SER A 26 -11.51 -0.84 0.04
C SER A 26 -10.71 -1.40 -1.15
N GLY A 27 -11.31 -1.42 -2.34
CA GLY A 27 -10.61 -1.73 -3.58
C GLY A 27 -9.48 -0.74 -3.87
N GLY A 28 -9.70 0.56 -3.69
CA GLY A 28 -8.69 1.60 -3.87
C GLY A 28 -7.49 1.42 -2.93
N LEU A 29 -7.75 1.11 -1.65
CA LEU A 29 -6.69 0.82 -0.68
C LEU A 29 -5.82 -0.36 -1.11
N LYS A 30 -6.44 -1.45 -1.59
CA LYS A 30 -5.71 -2.60 -2.12
C LYS A 30 -4.81 -2.23 -3.31
N HIS A 31 -5.32 -1.52 -4.30
CA HIS A 31 -4.50 -1.10 -5.44
C HIS A 31 -3.37 -0.14 -5.05
N LEU A 32 -3.56 0.67 -3.99
CA LEU A 32 -2.51 1.51 -3.43
C LEU A 32 -1.38 0.67 -2.82
N GLU A 33 -1.72 -0.35 -2.03
CA GLU A 33 -0.73 -1.29 -1.46
C GLU A 33 0.05 -2.01 -2.57
N GLU A 34 -0.64 -2.53 -3.59
CA GLU A 34 -0.01 -3.17 -4.76
C GLU A 34 0.89 -2.20 -5.54
N THR A 35 0.51 -0.91 -5.61
CA THR A 35 1.35 0.13 -6.22
C THR A 35 2.64 0.35 -5.44
N ILE A 36 2.54 0.42 -4.10
CA ILE A 36 3.70 0.60 -3.22
C ILE A 36 4.64 -0.60 -3.32
N GLU A 37 4.11 -1.81 -3.27
CA GLU A 37 4.90 -3.04 -3.37
C GLU A 37 5.62 -3.14 -4.72
N ALA A 38 4.91 -2.89 -5.83
CA ALA A 38 5.53 -2.90 -7.14
C ALA A 38 6.61 -1.82 -7.30
N ALA A 39 6.39 -0.61 -6.74
CA ALA A 39 7.39 0.45 -6.73
C ALA A 39 8.64 0.06 -5.92
N PHE A 40 8.46 -0.57 -4.76
CA PHE A 40 9.57 -1.07 -3.95
C PHE A 40 10.36 -2.15 -4.69
N GLN A 41 9.67 -3.04 -5.40
CA GLN A 41 10.32 -4.07 -6.21
C GLN A 41 11.12 -3.48 -7.37
N ILE A 42 10.61 -2.45 -8.06
CA ILE A 42 11.36 -1.72 -9.10
C ILE A 42 12.64 -1.15 -8.51
N LEU A 43 12.55 -0.41 -7.40
CA LEU A 43 13.71 0.21 -6.76
C LEU A 43 14.73 -0.83 -6.30
N SER A 44 14.26 -1.94 -5.72
CA SER A 44 15.12 -3.03 -5.26
C SER A 44 15.83 -3.73 -6.41
N SER A 45 15.11 -4.00 -7.51
CA SER A 45 15.69 -4.60 -8.73
C SER A 45 16.72 -3.67 -9.37
N MET A 46 16.39 -2.38 -9.51
CA MET A 46 17.35 -1.37 -10.00
C MET A 46 18.57 -1.28 -9.10
N ASN A 47 18.38 -1.28 -7.77
CA ASN A 47 19.49 -1.26 -6.83
C ASN A 47 20.35 -2.52 -6.92
N GLY A 48 19.75 -3.69 -7.14
CA GLY A 48 20.48 -4.95 -7.35
C GLY A 48 21.37 -4.91 -8.59
N GLU A 49 20.86 -4.35 -9.70
CA GLU A 49 21.65 -4.13 -10.91
C GLU A 49 22.74 -3.07 -10.69
N LEU A 50 22.43 -1.97 -10.01
CA LEU A 50 23.34 -0.86 -9.71
C LEU A 50 24.33 -1.14 -8.57
N CYS A 51 24.18 -2.24 -7.84
CA CYS A 51 25.15 -2.69 -6.84
C CYS A 51 25.91 -3.97 -7.24
N ASN A 52 25.61 -4.61 -8.37
CA ASN A 52 26.35 -5.77 -8.88
C ASN A 52 27.76 -5.46 -9.44
N PRO A 53 28.86 -5.75 -8.70
CA PRO A 53 30.22 -5.37 -9.10
C PRO A 53 30.68 -6.02 -10.41
N ALA A 54 30.07 -7.13 -10.82
CA ALA A 54 30.38 -7.82 -12.06
C ALA A 54 30.06 -6.97 -13.30
N LEU A 55 29.11 -6.04 -13.20
CA LEU A 55 28.69 -5.17 -14.31
C LEU A 55 29.64 -3.98 -14.54
N TRP A 56 30.46 -3.61 -13.54
CA TRP A 56 31.46 -2.54 -13.68
C TRP A 56 32.90 -3.05 -13.70
N SER A 57 33.13 -4.35 -13.49
CA SER A 57 34.47 -4.92 -13.57
C SER A 57 34.92 -5.03 -15.03
N THR A 58 35.46 -3.94 -15.58
CA THR A 58 36.15 -3.94 -16.87
C THR A 58 37.53 -4.59 -16.67
N THR A 59 37.63 -5.90 -16.87
CA THR A 59 38.94 -6.54 -17.04
C THR A 59 39.53 -6.03 -18.36
N PRO A 60 40.70 -5.35 -18.36
CA PRO A 60 41.33 -4.99 -19.63
C PRO A 60 41.88 -6.27 -20.27
N THR A 61 41.25 -6.73 -21.35
CA THR A 61 41.87 -7.72 -22.24
C THR A 61 43.01 -7.01 -22.94
N THR A 62 44.24 -7.22 -22.47
CA THR A 62 45.44 -6.86 -23.21
C THR A 62 45.45 -7.61 -24.54
N ASN A 63 45.32 -6.87 -25.63
CA ASN A 63 45.63 -7.34 -26.97
C ASN A 63 47.10 -7.81 -27.03
N THR A 64 47.31 -9.11 -27.17
CA THR A 64 48.53 -9.66 -27.77
C THR A 64 48.13 -10.75 -28.74
N ALA A 65 48.20 -10.41 -30.03
CA ALA A 65 48.05 -11.32 -31.14
C ALA A 65 49.25 -12.27 -31.24
N ALA A 66 49.00 -13.58 -31.39
CA ALA A 66 49.62 -14.44 -32.41
C ALA A 66 48.98 -15.86 -32.40
N PRO A 67 48.95 -16.57 -33.55
CA PRO A 67 47.98 -17.63 -33.85
C PRO A 67 48.59 -19.06 -33.84
N SER A 68 47.77 -20.10 -33.64
CA SER A 68 48.16 -21.47 -34.05
C SER A 68 46.98 -22.45 -34.19
N LEU A 69 46.83 -22.96 -35.42
CA LEU A 69 46.41 -24.32 -35.85
C LEU A 69 44.91 -24.61 -36.13
N SER A 70 44.54 -24.35 -37.40
CA SER A 70 43.87 -25.24 -38.39
C SER A 70 43.06 -26.46 -37.90
N ASN A 71 41.81 -26.62 -38.36
CA ASN A 71 41.42 -27.37 -39.58
C ASN A 71 39.88 -27.56 -39.65
N GLY A 72 39.25 -27.43 -40.84
CA GLY A 72 37.92 -28.03 -41.10
C GLY A 72 36.86 -27.18 -41.83
N ASP A 73 37.12 -26.90 -43.10
CA ASP A 73 36.21 -26.74 -44.25
C ASP A 73 34.68 -26.97 -44.08
N SER A 74 33.87 -25.97 -44.47
CA SER A 74 32.77 -26.12 -45.46
C SER A 74 32.13 -24.76 -45.77
N SER A 75 32.24 -24.37 -47.04
CA SER A 75 31.60 -23.21 -47.66
C SER A 75 30.19 -23.56 -48.15
N SER A 76 29.16 -22.75 -47.83
CA SER A 76 28.09 -22.42 -48.78
C SER A 76 27.16 -21.31 -48.27
N ASP A 77 27.16 -20.23 -49.06
CA ASP A 77 26.16 -19.24 -49.46
C ASP A 77 24.72 -19.23 -48.86
N GLY A 78 24.25 -18.00 -48.61
CA GLY A 78 22.90 -17.50 -48.96
C GLY A 78 21.68 -17.99 -48.19
N GLY A 79 21.08 -17.14 -47.33
CA GLY A 79 19.68 -17.31 -46.93
C GLY A 79 19.24 -16.49 -45.72
N HIS A 80 18.38 -15.51 -45.96
CA HIS A 80 17.64 -14.70 -44.99
C HIS A 80 16.85 -15.60 -44.01
N LEU A 81 17.15 -15.55 -42.71
CA LEU A 81 16.24 -16.06 -41.68
C LEU A 81 16.11 -15.06 -40.54
N LEU A 82 15.00 -14.36 -40.61
CA LEU A 82 14.36 -13.58 -39.56
C LEU A 82 14.31 -14.36 -38.24
N GLU A 83 14.63 -13.64 -37.18
CA GLU A 83 13.74 -13.49 -36.02
C GLU A 83 13.64 -14.66 -35.03
N THR A 84 13.90 -14.29 -33.77
CA THR A 84 13.49 -14.99 -32.55
C THR A 84 14.25 -16.26 -32.20
N GLY A 85 15.46 -16.09 -31.70
CA GLY A 85 16.23 -17.20 -31.15
C GLY A 85 17.55 -16.81 -30.48
N ARG A 86 17.56 -15.82 -29.59
CA ARG A 86 18.66 -15.66 -28.62
C ARG A 86 18.10 -15.65 -27.21
N ALA A 87 17.83 -16.87 -26.73
CA ALA A 87 17.84 -17.19 -25.31
C ALA A 87 19.26 -16.88 -24.78
N GLY A 88 19.41 -15.72 -24.17
CA GLY A 88 20.66 -15.24 -23.61
C GLY A 88 20.44 -13.90 -22.92
N GLY A 89 20.04 -13.94 -21.65
CA GLY A 89 19.86 -12.75 -20.81
C GLY A 89 18.64 -12.81 -19.90
N SER A 90 18.60 -13.77 -18.97
CA SER A 90 17.61 -13.80 -17.87
C SER A 90 17.92 -12.73 -16.82
N GLY A 91 17.92 -11.45 -17.21
CA GLY A 91 18.13 -10.30 -16.34
C GLY A 91 16.96 -9.30 -16.33
N ASN A 92 16.14 -9.28 -17.37
CA ASN A 92 15.15 -8.22 -17.58
C ASN A 92 13.75 -8.55 -17.04
N GLY A 93 13.47 -9.81 -16.69
CA GLY A 93 12.12 -10.24 -16.35
C GLY A 93 11.56 -9.60 -15.07
N ALA A 94 12.36 -9.50 -14.00
CA ALA A 94 11.86 -9.04 -12.70
C ALA A 94 11.57 -7.53 -12.68
N LEU A 95 12.45 -6.72 -13.29
CA LEU A 95 12.25 -5.27 -13.39
C LEU A 95 11.09 -4.93 -14.33
N ASP A 96 11.01 -5.59 -15.49
CA ASP A 96 9.93 -5.36 -16.45
C ASP A 96 8.57 -5.82 -15.89
N GLU A 97 8.54 -6.93 -15.16
CA GLU A 97 7.35 -7.41 -14.47
C GLU A 97 6.91 -6.47 -13.34
N ALA A 98 7.84 -5.98 -12.51
CA ALA A 98 7.52 -5.01 -11.47
C ALA A 98 6.99 -3.69 -12.05
N ARG A 99 7.56 -3.24 -13.18
CA ARG A 99 7.07 -2.09 -13.94
C ARG A 99 5.67 -2.32 -14.49
N LEU A 100 5.40 -3.51 -15.03
CA LEU A 100 4.07 -3.86 -15.54
C LEU A 100 3.02 -3.85 -14.42
N ARG A 101 3.33 -4.45 -13.27
CA ARG A 101 2.44 -4.46 -12.09
C ARG A 101 2.17 -3.06 -11.57
N TYR A 102 3.21 -2.23 -11.43
CA TYR A 102 3.07 -0.84 -11.03
C TYR A 102 2.14 -0.07 -11.97
N LYS A 103 2.32 -0.24 -13.30
CA LYS A 103 1.45 0.42 -14.28
C LYS A 103 -0.01 -0.03 -14.16
N ASN A 104 -0.24 -1.33 -13.95
CA ASN A 104 -1.57 -1.91 -13.82
C ASN A 104 -2.27 -1.44 -12.54
N SER A 105 -1.62 -1.58 -11.38
CA SER A 105 -2.18 -1.16 -10.09
C SER A 105 -2.48 0.34 -10.06
N VAL A 106 -1.62 1.18 -10.64
CA VAL A 106 -1.88 2.62 -10.80
C VAL A 106 -3.07 2.89 -11.73
N ALA A 107 -3.21 2.16 -12.84
CA ALA A 107 -4.35 2.32 -13.75
C ALA A 107 -5.68 1.93 -13.07
N ALA A 108 -5.67 0.84 -12.30
CA ALA A 108 -6.81 0.40 -11.51
C ALA A 108 -7.14 1.40 -10.39
N LEU A 109 -6.15 1.94 -9.68
CA LEU A 109 -6.33 2.98 -8.67
C LEU A 109 -6.94 4.25 -9.27
N ARG A 110 -6.47 4.68 -10.45
CA ARG A 110 -7.06 5.83 -11.17
C ARG A 110 -8.52 5.57 -11.54
N THR A 111 -8.84 4.36 -11.98
CA THR A 111 -10.21 3.94 -12.29
C THR A 111 -11.11 4.01 -11.06
N VAL A 112 -10.62 3.56 -9.90
CA VAL A 112 -11.36 3.67 -8.63
C VAL A 112 -11.57 5.14 -8.24
N LEU A 113 -10.53 5.98 -8.33
CA LEU A 113 -10.61 7.39 -7.99
C LEU A 113 -11.58 8.17 -8.90
N THR A 114 -11.69 7.81 -10.17
CA THR A 114 -12.69 8.41 -11.07
C THR A 114 -14.09 7.85 -10.83
N ALA A 115 -14.21 6.60 -10.39
CA ALA A 115 -15.49 5.97 -10.06
C ALA A 115 -16.09 6.49 -8.74
N ILE A 116 -15.30 6.84 -7.73
CA ILE A 116 -15.80 7.31 -6.43
C ILE A 116 -16.74 8.53 -6.56
N PRO A 117 -16.37 9.65 -7.23
CA PRO A 117 -17.26 10.78 -7.42
C PRO A 117 -18.53 10.43 -8.20
N ASN A 118 -18.43 9.50 -9.15
CA ASN A 118 -19.58 9.04 -9.94
C ASN A 118 -20.53 8.17 -9.11
N SER A 119 -20.00 7.32 -8.22
CA SER A 119 -20.80 6.54 -7.26
C SER A 119 -21.54 7.45 -6.26
N GLN A 120 -20.93 8.57 -5.88
CA GLN A 120 -21.55 9.59 -5.02
C GLN A 120 -22.65 10.36 -5.77
N LYS A 121 -22.43 10.72 -7.05
CA LYS A 121 -23.47 11.36 -7.89
C LYS A 121 -24.61 10.42 -8.25
N ALA A 122 -24.34 9.14 -8.52
CA ALA A 122 -25.37 8.13 -8.76
C ALA A 122 -26.21 7.90 -7.50
N LYS A 123 -25.57 7.82 -6.32
CA LYS A 123 -26.28 7.87 -5.05
C LYS A 123 -27.06 9.16 -4.88
N ALA A 124 -26.52 10.34 -5.22
CA ALA A 124 -27.23 11.62 -5.09
C ALA A 124 -28.42 11.79 -6.05
N PHE A 125 -28.46 11.09 -7.19
CA PHE A 125 -29.60 11.11 -8.11
C PHE A 125 -30.74 10.18 -7.67
N GLU A 126 -30.43 9.09 -6.95
CA GLU A 126 -31.43 8.31 -6.21
C GLU A 126 -31.78 8.94 -4.85
N THR A 127 -30.84 9.67 -4.26
CA THR A 127 -30.91 10.27 -2.93
C THR A 127 -31.21 11.76 -3.05
N GLY A 128 -32.43 12.07 -3.48
CA GLY A 128 -33.08 13.31 -3.10
C GLY A 128 -33.40 13.30 -1.61
N SER A 129 -32.40 13.14 -0.74
CA SER A 129 -32.56 13.34 0.70
C SER A 129 -31.19 13.31 1.38
N THR A 130 -30.75 14.45 1.88
CA THR A 130 -29.72 14.52 2.91
C THR A 130 -30.13 13.58 4.06
N ALA A 131 -29.54 12.39 4.13
CA ALA A 131 -29.75 11.50 5.26
C ALA A 131 -28.53 10.58 5.39
N SER A 132 -27.74 10.81 6.44
CA SER A 132 -27.11 9.71 7.16
C SER A 132 -28.14 8.58 7.30
N SER A 133 -27.73 7.34 7.05
CA SER A 133 -28.59 6.19 7.35
C SER A 133 -29.01 6.30 8.83
N PRO A 134 -30.29 6.09 9.19
CA PRO A 134 -30.75 6.23 10.58
C PRO A 134 -30.01 5.30 11.55
N ALA A 135 -29.37 4.23 11.05
CA ALA A 135 -28.50 3.37 11.84
C ALA A 135 -27.15 4.04 12.18
N ASP A 136 -26.54 4.73 11.21
CA ASP A 136 -25.24 5.38 11.40
C ASP A 136 -25.37 6.65 12.26
N GLU A 137 -26.48 7.38 12.14
CA GLU A 137 -26.77 8.55 12.98
C GLU A 137 -26.97 8.18 14.46
N ALA A 138 -27.70 7.09 14.74
CA ALA A 138 -27.96 6.62 16.10
C ALA A 138 -26.67 6.12 16.80
N ASP A 139 -25.75 5.50 16.06
CA ASP A 139 -24.46 5.07 16.59
C ASP A 139 -23.54 6.26 16.91
N ILE A 140 -23.60 7.32 16.09
CA ILE A 140 -22.87 8.58 16.36
C ILE A 140 -23.40 9.25 17.63
N GLU A 141 -24.72 9.38 17.77
CA GLU A 141 -25.36 9.95 18.96
C GLU A 141 -24.96 9.20 20.24
N LYS A 142 -24.98 7.86 20.19
CA LYS A 142 -24.56 7.01 21.31
C LYS A 142 -23.09 7.18 21.68
N LEU A 143 -22.20 7.29 20.69
CA LEU A 143 -20.78 7.52 20.92
C LEU A 143 -20.52 8.90 21.53
N GLU A 144 -21.28 9.92 21.11
CA GLU A 144 -21.22 11.26 21.70
C GLU A 144 -21.69 11.26 23.15
N GLU A 145 -22.80 10.56 23.46
CA GLU A 145 -23.30 10.38 24.82
C GLU A 145 -22.28 9.67 25.71
N GLN A 146 -21.68 8.57 25.23
CA GLN A 146 -20.61 7.87 25.96
C GLN A 146 -19.42 8.77 26.24
N THR A 147 -19.01 9.58 25.26
CA THR A 147 -17.91 10.52 25.42
C THR A 147 -18.26 11.60 26.45
N SER A 148 -19.49 12.10 26.44
CA SER A 148 -19.99 13.06 27.42
C SER A 148 -19.99 12.48 28.84
N ASN A 149 -20.47 11.25 28.99
CA ASN A 149 -20.51 10.54 30.27
C ASN A 149 -19.09 10.30 30.83
N LEU A 150 -18.17 9.82 29.99
CA LEU A 150 -16.78 9.60 30.38
C LEU A 150 -16.08 10.91 30.81
N ARG A 151 -16.32 12.02 30.10
CA ARG A 151 -15.80 13.34 30.50
C ARG A 151 -16.34 13.78 31.86
N LYS A 152 -17.63 13.55 32.11
CA LYS A 152 -18.27 13.87 33.40
C LYS A 152 -17.71 13.01 34.53
N GLU A 153 -17.54 11.71 34.32
CA GLU A 153 -16.94 10.82 35.32
C GLU A 153 -15.50 11.22 35.62
N LEU A 154 -14.70 11.52 34.59
CA LEU A 154 -13.32 11.98 34.75
C LEU A 154 -13.26 13.26 35.61
N ALA A 155 -14.13 14.24 35.35
CA ALA A 155 -14.20 15.46 36.15
C ALA A 155 -14.58 15.17 37.60
N ASN A 156 -15.57 14.31 37.84
CA ASN A 156 -16.01 13.92 39.18
C ASN A 156 -14.91 13.18 39.97
N LYS A 157 -14.20 12.23 39.33
CA LYS A 157 -13.07 11.52 39.94
C LYS A 157 -11.93 12.48 40.29
N ASN A 158 -11.65 13.47 39.44
CA ASN A 158 -10.63 14.48 39.70
C ASN A 158 -11.02 15.38 40.89
N GLU A 159 -12.29 15.79 40.98
CA GLU A 159 -12.79 16.54 42.13
C GLU A 159 -12.63 15.75 43.44
N TYR A 160 -12.97 14.45 43.42
CA TYR A 160 -12.80 13.58 44.58
C TYR A 160 -11.34 13.45 45.02
N ILE A 161 -10.42 13.25 44.06
CA ILE A 161 -8.97 13.22 44.35
C ILE A 161 -8.51 14.54 44.97
N LYS A 162 -8.98 15.68 44.46
CA LYS A 162 -8.63 16.99 45.00
C LYS A 162 -9.07 17.14 46.46
N ARG A 163 -10.30 16.71 46.79
CA ARG A 163 -10.78 16.70 48.18
C ARG A 163 -9.91 15.83 49.09
N LEU A 164 -9.54 14.62 48.64
CA LEU A 164 -8.65 13.75 49.42
C LEU A 164 -7.27 14.37 49.64
N ILE A 165 -6.71 15.04 48.62
CA ILE A 165 -5.44 15.75 48.72
C ILE A 165 -5.55 16.89 49.75
N ASP A 166 -6.65 17.65 49.72
CA ASP A 166 -6.87 18.75 50.66
C ASP A 166 -7.03 18.24 52.10
N GLN A 167 -7.78 17.15 52.31
CA GLN A 167 -7.90 16.49 53.62
C GLN A 167 -6.55 15.98 54.13
N LEU A 168 -5.71 15.40 53.26
CA LEU A 168 -4.37 14.94 53.66
C LEU A 168 -3.48 16.11 54.03
N ARG A 169 -3.55 17.22 53.30
CA ARG A 169 -2.78 18.44 53.61
C ARG A 169 -3.21 19.06 54.93
N GLU A 170 -4.50 19.09 55.22
CA GLU A 170 -5.04 19.53 56.51
C GLU A 170 -4.53 18.64 57.64
N LEU A 171 -4.63 17.32 57.50
CA LEU A 171 -4.13 16.37 58.50
C LEU A 171 -2.62 16.52 58.75
N ILE A 172 -1.81 16.69 57.71
CA ILE A 172 -0.37 16.94 57.84
C ILE A 172 -0.13 18.25 58.60
N THR A 173 -0.92 19.29 58.31
CA THR A 173 -0.83 20.58 58.99
C THR A 173 -1.14 20.42 60.47
N ASP A 174 -2.25 19.76 60.80
CA ASP A 174 -2.65 19.47 62.17
C ASP A 174 -1.54 18.71 62.89
N VAL A 175 -1.07 17.56 62.37
CA VAL A 175 0.02 16.77 62.95
C VAL A 175 1.28 17.61 63.19
N SER A 176 1.62 18.50 62.27
CA SER A 176 2.78 19.39 62.40
C SER A 176 2.62 20.39 63.56
N THR A 177 1.38 20.81 63.89
CA THR A 177 1.14 21.65 65.08
C THR A 177 1.38 20.90 66.38
N TRP A 178 1.13 19.59 66.44
CA TRP A 178 1.42 18.76 67.62
C TRP A 178 2.91 18.43 67.77
N GLN A 179 3.66 18.44 66.67
CA GLN A 179 5.09 18.12 66.64
C GLN A 179 6.01 19.34 66.84
N SER A 180 5.46 20.55 66.92
CA SER A 180 6.27 21.72 67.29
C SER A 180 6.81 21.54 68.70
N PRO A 181 8.14 21.54 68.92
CA PRO A 181 8.70 21.46 70.26
C PRO A 181 8.14 22.62 71.09
N CYS A 182 7.42 22.34 72.17
CA CYS A 182 7.18 23.36 73.18
C CYS A 182 8.57 23.79 73.68
N SER A 183 9.02 24.98 73.30
CA SER A 183 10.25 25.57 73.84
C SER A 183 10.04 25.70 75.36
N MET A 184 10.63 24.78 76.11
CA MET A 184 10.88 24.91 77.55
C MET A 184 12.19 25.68 77.75
#